data_AF-S2QYK5-F1
#
_entry.id   AF-S2QYK5-F1
#
_cell.length_a   1.000
_cell.length_b   1.000
_cell.length_c   1.000
_cell.angle_alpha   90.00
_cell.angle_beta   90.00
_cell.angle_gamma   90.00
#
_symmetry.space_group_name_H-M   'P 1'
#
loop_
_entity.id
_entity.type
_entity.pdbx_description
1 polymer ?
#
loop_
_entity_poly.entity_id
_entity_poly.type
_entity_poly.pdbx_seq_one_letter_code
_entity_poly.pdbx_strand_id
1 'polypeptide(L)'
;EPSVVAIDTHTGKVLAVGTEAYKMVGRTPGNIRSIRPLKDGVIADFDITEAMLEYFINKLNVKGVFSKPNILICAPTNITDIEQKAIIQAAEKSGGRHVYLEFEPKVAAVGAGLDIFQPQGNMVIDIGGGTSDIAVLSLGEIVTSRSLRLAGDKMDASIAAYVKNKHKLIIGEHTAEQIKIKIGAVYEADEKETIEVR
;
A
#
# COMPACT_ATOMS: atom_id res chain seq x y z
N GLU A 1 -6.95 4.39 5.26
CA GLU A 1 -7.93 3.44 4.68
C GLU A 1 -7.23 2.51 3.71
N PRO A 2 -7.75 1.31 3.43
CA PRO A 2 -7.14 0.39 2.46
C PRO A 2 -7.08 0.95 1.03
N SER A 3 -6.03 0.64 0.28
CA SER A 3 -5.91 1.01 -1.15
C SER A 3 -6.69 0.03 -2.04
N VAL A 4 -8.02 0.05 -1.92
CA VAL A 4 -8.95 -0.82 -2.65
C VAL A 4 -10.08 -0.01 -3.27
N VAL A 5 -10.45 -0.35 -4.49
CA VAL A 5 -11.59 0.25 -5.22
C VAL A 5 -12.51 -0.87 -5.69
N ALA A 6 -13.81 -0.75 -5.44
CA ALA A 6 -14.82 -1.64 -5.97
C ALA A 6 -15.48 -1.01 -7.20
N ILE A 7 -15.53 -1.73 -8.31
CA ILE A 7 -16.16 -1.29 -9.55
C ILE A 7 -17.27 -2.24 -10.00
N ASP A 8 -18.26 -1.69 -10.69
CA ASP A 8 -19.19 -2.48 -11.49
C ASP A 8 -18.51 -2.91 -12.81
N THR A 9 -18.47 -4.20 -13.09
CA THR A 9 -17.72 -4.74 -14.24
C THR A 9 -18.39 -4.50 -15.58
N HIS A 10 -19.68 -4.17 -15.62
CA HIS A 10 -20.40 -3.89 -16.86
C HIS A 10 -20.25 -2.43 -17.28
N THR A 11 -20.28 -1.52 -16.31
CA THR A 11 -20.27 -0.07 -16.54
C THR A 11 -18.91 0.58 -16.30
N GLY A 12 -17.99 -0.10 -15.60
CA GLY A 12 -16.71 0.45 -15.17
C GLY A 12 -16.83 1.48 -14.05
N LYS A 13 -18.04 1.73 -13.51
CA LYS A 13 -18.27 2.75 -12.49
C LYS A 13 -17.70 2.34 -11.15
N VAL A 14 -17.03 3.29 -10.49
CA VAL A 14 -16.58 3.14 -9.09
C VAL A 14 -17.80 3.14 -8.18
N LEU A 15 -17.95 2.08 -7.39
CA LEU A 15 -19.02 1.88 -6.42
C LEU A 15 -18.59 2.26 -5.00
N ALA A 16 -17.34 1.93 -4.65
CA ALA A 16 -16.77 2.22 -3.34
C ALA A 16 -15.25 2.33 -3.43
N VAL A 17 -14.66 3.06 -2.48
CA VAL A 17 -13.21 3.19 -2.29
C VAL A 17 -12.91 2.99 -0.81
N GLY A 18 -11.72 2.47 -0.49
CA GLY A 18 -11.25 2.40 0.89
C GLY A 18 -11.88 1.24 1.65
N THR A 19 -12.33 1.56 2.87
CA THR A 19 -12.81 0.54 3.83
C THR A 19 -14.03 -0.21 3.30
N GLU A 20 -14.95 0.47 2.62
CA GLU A 20 -16.14 -0.16 2.05
C GLU A 20 -15.80 -1.09 0.89
N ALA A 21 -14.85 -0.70 0.03
CA ALA A 21 -14.36 -1.56 -1.06
C ALA A 21 -13.57 -2.77 -0.54
N TYR A 22 -12.85 -2.61 0.57
CA TYR A 22 -12.10 -3.70 1.21
C TYR A 22 -13.03 -4.75 1.83
N LYS A 23 -14.13 -4.35 2.48
CA LYS A 23 -15.15 -5.28 3.00
C LYS A 23 -15.80 -6.15 1.92
N MET A 24 -15.77 -5.69 0.67
CA MET A 24 -16.31 -6.37 -0.50
C MET A 24 -15.36 -7.44 -1.06
N VAL A 25 -14.06 -7.43 -0.70
CA VAL A 25 -13.07 -8.38 -1.23
C VAL A 25 -13.48 -9.83 -0.93
N GLY A 26 -13.63 -10.63 -1.99
CA GLY A 26 -14.05 -12.03 -1.89
C GLY A 26 -15.51 -12.25 -1.48
N ARG A 27 -16.32 -11.18 -1.42
CA ARG A 27 -17.73 -11.23 -0.99
C ARG A 27 -18.70 -10.58 -2.00
N THR A 28 -18.22 -10.24 -3.19
CA THR A 28 -19.01 -9.54 -4.21
C THR A 28 -19.79 -10.48 -5.13
N PRO A 29 -20.97 -10.06 -5.62
CA PRO A 29 -21.62 -10.68 -6.77
C PRO A 29 -20.73 -10.61 -8.02
N GLY A 30 -21.00 -11.47 -9.01
CA GLY A 30 -20.15 -11.59 -10.20
C GLY A 30 -19.98 -10.31 -11.05
N ASN A 31 -20.86 -9.31 -10.89
CA ASN A 31 -20.76 -8.03 -11.58
C ASN A 31 -19.99 -6.94 -10.79
N ILE A 32 -19.47 -7.25 -9.60
CA ILE A 32 -18.67 -6.32 -8.80
C ILE A 32 -17.28 -6.89 -8.57
N ARG A 33 -16.25 -6.09 -8.85
CA ARG A 33 -14.86 -6.47 -8.69
C ARG A 33 -14.14 -5.46 -7.80
N SER A 34 -13.50 -5.96 -6.73
CA SER A 34 -12.54 -5.19 -5.94
C SER A 34 -11.16 -5.24 -6.60
N ILE A 35 -10.52 -4.09 -6.74
CA ILE A 35 -9.24 -3.89 -7.41
C ILE A 35 -8.31 -3.16 -6.45
N ARG A 36 -7.05 -3.62 -6.35
CA ARG A 36 -5.95 -2.88 -5.72
C ARG A 36 -5.21 -2.14 -6.83
N PRO A 37 -5.39 -0.82 -6.99
CA PRO A 37 -4.86 -0.09 -8.14
C PRO A 37 -3.35 0.16 -8.05
N LEU A 38 -2.78 -0.03 -6.86
CA LEU A 38 -1.34 0.01 -6.61
C LEU A 38 -0.85 -1.40 -6.35
N LYS A 39 0.29 -1.75 -6.95
CA LYS A 39 0.97 -3.04 -6.76
C LYS A 39 2.46 -2.81 -6.66
N ASP A 40 3.10 -3.43 -5.67
CA ASP A 40 4.55 -3.29 -5.42
C ASP A 40 5.01 -1.81 -5.36
N GLY A 41 4.17 -0.91 -4.81
CA GLY A 41 4.47 0.53 -4.70
C GLY A 41 4.28 1.35 -5.98
N VAL A 42 3.80 0.74 -7.08
CA VAL A 42 3.59 1.42 -8.37
C VAL A 42 2.15 1.34 -8.86
N ILE A 43 1.79 2.21 -9.80
CA ILE A 43 0.45 2.24 -10.42
C ILE A 43 0.28 1.03 -11.34
N ALA A 44 -0.67 0.16 -11.00
CA ALA A 44 -1.06 -0.97 -11.83
C ALA A 44 -2.25 -0.63 -12.76
N ASP A 45 -3.10 0.30 -12.33
CA ASP A 45 -4.25 0.78 -13.11
C ASP A 45 -4.41 2.29 -12.90
N PHE A 46 -4.20 3.07 -13.95
CA PHE A 46 -4.15 4.52 -13.88
C PHE A 46 -5.52 5.14 -13.56
N ASP A 47 -6.57 4.72 -14.28
CA ASP A 47 -7.91 5.28 -14.14
C ASP A 47 -8.48 4.97 -12.74
N ILE A 48 -8.24 3.75 -12.24
CA ILE A 48 -8.68 3.36 -10.90
C ILE A 48 -7.84 4.06 -9.82
N THR A 49 -6.55 4.30 -10.04
CA THR A 49 -5.71 5.08 -9.11
C THR A 49 -6.19 6.51 -9.01
N GLU A 50 -6.49 7.15 -10.14
CA GLU A 50 -7.02 8.51 -10.18
C GLU A 50 -8.34 8.61 -9.41
N ALA A 51 -9.29 7.72 -9.66
CA ALA A 51 -10.56 7.71 -8.94
C ALA A 51 -10.37 7.50 -7.42
N MET A 52 -9.40 6.68 -7.03
CA MET A 52 -9.05 6.47 -5.62
C MET A 52 -8.46 7.74 -4.98
N LEU A 53 -7.51 8.38 -5.66
CA LEU A 53 -6.87 9.61 -5.19
C LEU A 53 -7.88 10.76 -5.12
N GLU A 54 -8.72 10.92 -6.14
CA GLU A 54 -9.79 11.91 -6.14
C GLU A 54 -10.73 11.71 -4.95
N TYR A 55 -11.15 10.47 -4.68
CA TYR A 55 -11.96 10.14 -3.50
C TYR A 55 -11.27 10.58 -2.21
N PHE A 56 -10.00 10.21 -2.00
CA PHE A 56 -9.30 10.55 -0.76
C PHE A 56 -9.07 12.05 -0.60
N ILE A 57 -8.70 12.77 -1.67
CA ILE A 57 -8.51 14.22 -1.62
C ILE A 57 -9.84 14.93 -1.33
N ASN A 58 -10.94 14.49 -1.95
CA ASN A 58 -12.27 15.05 -1.70
C ASN A 58 -12.73 14.76 -0.27
N LYS A 59 -12.46 13.56 0.25
CA LYS A 59 -12.80 13.17 1.63
C LYS A 59 -12.09 14.00 2.69
N LEU A 60 -10.85 14.42 2.42
CA LEU A 60 -10.10 15.31 3.31
C LEU A 60 -10.62 16.76 3.31
N ASN A 61 -11.51 17.11 2.37
CA ASN A 61 -12.07 18.45 2.21
C ASN A 61 -11.01 19.57 2.14
N VAL A 62 -9.86 19.24 1.54
CA VAL A 62 -8.72 20.17 1.39
C VAL A 62 -8.79 21.01 0.10
N LYS A 63 -9.72 20.68 -0.80
CA LYS A 63 -9.99 21.45 -2.02
C LYS A 63 -10.92 22.62 -1.68
N GLY A 64 -10.44 23.84 -1.84
CA GLY A 64 -11.29 25.03 -1.85
C GLY A 64 -11.88 25.27 -3.25
N VAL A 65 -12.90 26.13 -3.34
CA VAL A 65 -13.54 26.50 -4.62
C VAL A 65 -12.53 27.02 -5.66
N PHE A 66 -11.41 27.61 -5.21
CA PHE A 66 -10.34 28.15 -6.07
C PHE A 66 -8.93 27.68 -5.68
N SER A 67 -8.79 26.66 -4.82
CA SER A 67 -7.47 26.21 -4.35
C SER A 67 -7.32 24.69 -4.44
N LYS A 68 -6.21 24.28 -5.06
CA LYS A 68 -5.75 22.90 -5.11
C LYS A 68 -4.62 22.71 -4.09
N PRO A 69 -4.55 21.58 -3.37
CA PRO A 69 -3.52 21.31 -2.39
C PRO A 69 -2.17 20.99 -3.03
N ASN A 70 -1.08 21.23 -2.29
CA ASN A 70 0.21 20.62 -2.58
C ASN A 70 0.19 19.18 -2.04
N ILE A 71 0.74 18.24 -2.81
CA ILE A 71 0.72 16.81 -2.47
C ILE A 71 2.17 16.32 -2.48
N LEU A 72 2.58 15.65 -1.41
CA LEU A 72 3.81 14.85 -1.37
C LEU A 72 3.41 13.38 -1.45
N ILE A 73 3.96 12.64 -2.42
CA ILE A 73 3.74 11.20 -2.57
C ILE A 73 5.05 10.48 -2.33
N CYS A 74 4.99 9.41 -1.54
CA CYS A 74 6.13 8.54 -1.31
C CYS A 74 6.12 7.39 -2.33
N ALA A 75 7.30 6.98 -2.78
CA ALA A 75 7.48 5.85 -3.69
C ALA A 75 8.67 4.96 -3.25
N PRO A 76 8.70 3.67 -3.65
CA PRO A 76 9.79 2.78 -3.33
C PRO A 76 11.09 3.21 -4.03
N THR A 77 12.25 2.77 -3.52
CA THR A 77 13.55 3.27 -4.03
C THR A 77 13.94 2.74 -5.41
N ASN A 78 13.26 1.69 -5.89
CA ASN A 78 13.52 1.06 -7.19
C ASN A 78 12.56 1.52 -8.30
N ILE A 79 11.79 2.58 -8.06
CA ILE A 79 10.82 3.12 -9.01
C ILE A 79 11.50 3.72 -10.25
N THR A 80 10.97 3.41 -11.44
CA THR A 80 11.47 3.96 -12.71
C THR A 80 10.96 5.38 -12.96
N ASP A 81 11.65 6.15 -13.80
CA ASP A 81 11.21 7.50 -14.19
C ASP A 81 9.82 7.53 -14.83
N ILE A 82 9.42 6.45 -15.51
CA ILE A 82 8.09 6.33 -16.13
C ILE A 82 7.03 6.16 -15.05
N GLU A 83 7.27 5.31 -14.05
CA GLU A 83 6.36 5.10 -12.92
C GLU A 83 6.26 6.36 -12.05
N GLN A 84 7.38 7.06 -11.79
CA GLN A 84 7.37 8.35 -11.08
C GLN A 84 6.49 9.38 -11.79
N LYS A 85 6.63 9.51 -13.12
CA LYS A 85 5.79 10.40 -13.94
C LYS A 85 4.32 10.00 -13.88
N ALA A 86 4.01 8.70 -13.93
CA ALA A 86 2.64 8.22 -13.83
C ALA A 86 2.00 8.60 -12.48
N ILE A 87 2.74 8.47 -11.38
CA ILE A 87 2.28 8.88 -10.04
C ILE A 87 1.98 10.38 -9.99
N ILE A 88 2.91 11.20 -10.47
CA ILE A 88 2.76 12.66 -10.50
C ILE A 88 1.52 13.05 -11.32
N GLN A 89 1.38 12.49 -12.53
CA GLN A 89 0.24 12.75 -13.41
C GLN A 89 -1.09 12.36 -12.79
N ALA A 90 -1.17 11.18 -12.16
CA ALA A 90 -2.39 10.73 -11.48
C ALA A 90 -2.79 11.71 -10.36
N ALA A 91 -1.82 12.17 -9.57
CA ALA A 91 -2.07 13.09 -8.46
C ALA A 91 -2.46 14.51 -8.91
N GLU A 92 -1.82 15.05 -9.95
CA GLU A 92 -2.18 16.34 -10.55
C GLU A 92 -3.59 16.31 -11.11
N LYS A 93 -3.93 15.24 -11.84
CA LYS A 93 -5.27 15.04 -12.44
C LYS A 93 -6.34 14.86 -11.38
N SER A 94 -6.02 14.17 -10.28
CA SER A 94 -6.88 14.01 -9.10
C SER A 94 -7.08 15.31 -8.30
N GLY A 95 -6.40 16.39 -8.67
CA GLY A 95 -6.63 17.74 -8.15
C GLY A 95 -5.48 18.33 -7.35
N GLY A 96 -4.27 17.77 -7.42
CA GLY A 96 -3.05 18.39 -6.89
C GLY A 96 -2.64 19.65 -7.67
N ARG A 97 -2.02 20.61 -6.98
CA ARG A 97 -1.41 21.81 -7.59
C ARG A 97 0.07 21.58 -7.89
N HIS A 98 0.82 21.29 -6.84
CA HIS A 98 2.23 20.94 -6.91
C HIS A 98 2.36 19.55 -6.29
N VAL A 99 2.85 18.60 -7.09
CA VAL A 99 3.07 17.23 -6.66
C VAL A 99 4.56 17.00 -6.53
N TYR A 100 4.96 16.57 -5.35
CA TYR A 100 6.32 16.21 -5.00
C TYR A 100 6.40 14.71 -4.83
N LEU A 101 7.52 14.13 -5.23
CA LEU A 101 7.81 12.73 -5.02
C LEU A 101 9.05 12.61 -4.13
N GLU A 102 8.96 11.78 -3.11
CA GLU A 102 10.08 11.44 -2.23
C GLU A 102 10.13 9.92 -2.01
N PHE A 103 11.26 9.44 -1.53
CA PHE A 103 11.41 8.00 -1.27
C PHE A 103 10.82 7.61 0.09
N GLU A 104 10.04 6.53 0.10
CA GLU A 104 9.43 5.94 1.31
C GLU A 104 10.41 5.82 2.49
N PRO A 105 11.59 5.17 2.37
CA PRO A 105 12.47 5.01 3.52
C PRO A 105 13.03 6.32 4.07
N LYS A 106 13.18 7.38 3.26
CA LYS A 106 13.60 8.70 3.71
C LYS A 106 12.50 9.36 4.54
N VAL A 107 11.26 9.32 4.06
CA VAL A 107 10.09 9.86 4.77
C VAL A 107 9.79 9.05 6.03
N ALA A 108 9.92 7.72 5.98
CA ALA A 108 9.78 6.83 7.12
C ALA A 108 10.83 7.14 8.20
N ALA A 109 12.08 7.40 7.82
CA ALA A 109 13.13 7.80 8.76
C ALA A 109 12.78 9.08 9.52
N VAL A 110 12.33 10.11 8.80
CA VAL A 110 11.86 11.37 9.39
C VAL A 110 10.65 11.12 10.30
N GLY A 111 9.69 10.32 9.85
CA GLY A 111 8.51 9.94 10.64
C GLY A 111 8.84 9.15 11.91
N ALA A 112 9.93 8.38 11.90
CA ALA A 112 10.45 7.67 13.07
C ALA A 112 11.30 8.56 14.02
N GLY A 113 11.49 9.83 13.69
CA GLY A 113 12.26 10.78 14.49
C GLY A 113 13.78 10.65 14.36
N LEU A 114 14.28 10.02 13.29
CA LEU A 114 15.71 9.94 13.01
C LEU A 114 16.21 11.28 12.45
N ASP A 115 17.30 11.80 13.01
CA ASP A 115 18.00 12.96 12.43
C ASP A 115 18.86 12.50 11.25
N ILE A 116 18.23 12.41 10.08
CA ILE A 116 18.87 11.94 8.85
C ILE A 116 19.85 12.94 8.26
N PHE A 117 19.88 14.20 8.73
CA PHE A 117 20.73 15.26 8.19
C PHE A 117 22.13 15.31 8.80
N GLN A 118 22.39 14.53 9.86
CA GLN A 118 23.71 14.39 10.43
C GLN A 118 24.62 13.51 9.55
N PRO A 119 25.95 13.66 9.67
CA PRO A 119 26.92 12.74 9.06
C PRO A 119 26.98 11.39 9.78
N GLN A 120 25.82 10.77 10.02
CA GLN A 120 25.66 9.48 10.67
C GLN A 120 24.83 8.56 9.76
N GLY A 121 25.27 7.32 9.62
CA GLY A 121 24.53 6.28 8.91
C GLY A 121 23.30 5.82 9.70
N ASN A 122 22.12 5.96 9.10
CA ASN A 122 20.86 5.46 9.64
C ASN A 122 20.29 4.41 8.68
N MET A 123 20.13 3.17 9.13
CA MET A 123 19.47 2.14 8.34
C MET A 123 17.98 2.09 8.67
N VAL A 124 17.14 2.18 7.64
CA VAL A 124 15.69 2.04 7.73
C VAL A 124 15.25 0.83 6.94
N ILE A 125 14.34 0.06 7.53
CA ILE A 125 13.69 -1.10 6.92
C ILE A 125 12.18 -0.83 7.00
N ASP A 126 11.58 -0.46 5.89
CA ASP A 126 10.14 -0.27 5.74
C ASP A 126 9.53 -1.55 5.14
N ILE A 127 8.51 -2.12 5.78
CA ILE A 127 7.82 -3.33 5.34
C ILE A 127 6.36 -2.99 5.11
N GLY A 128 6.00 -2.78 3.85
CA GLY A 128 4.65 -2.42 3.43
C GLY A 128 3.77 -3.61 3.07
N GLY A 129 2.76 -3.34 2.24
CA GLY A 129 1.90 -4.38 1.67
C GLY A 129 2.58 -5.16 0.55
N GLY A 130 3.14 -4.47 -0.45
CA GLY A 130 3.75 -5.08 -1.63
C GLY A 130 5.28 -5.21 -1.59
N THR A 131 5.96 -4.22 -0.99
CA THR A 131 7.43 -4.15 -0.96
C THR A 131 7.97 -4.01 0.45
N SER A 132 9.21 -4.47 0.62
CA SER A 132 10.06 -4.08 1.73
C SER A 132 11.21 -3.24 1.18
N ASP A 133 11.33 -2.01 1.66
CA ASP A 133 12.29 -1.01 1.20
C ASP A 133 13.33 -0.77 2.30
N ILE A 134 14.59 -1.05 1.98
CA ILE A 134 15.72 -0.95 2.88
C ILE A 134 16.62 0.16 2.38
N ALA A 135 16.96 1.13 3.22
CA ALA A 135 17.90 2.19 2.85
C ALA A 135 18.85 2.53 3.99
N VAL A 136 20.06 2.93 3.63
CA VAL A 136 21.01 3.59 4.54
C VAL A 136 21.07 5.06 4.16
N LEU A 137 20.78 5.92 5.13
CA LEU A 137 20.68 7.37 5.00
C LEU A 137 21.86 8.05 5.72
N SER A 138 22.35 9.15 5.17
CA SER A 138 23.30 10.06 5.83
C SER A 138 23.23 11.42 5.14
N LEU A 139 23.37 12.52 5.88
CA LEU A 139 23.32 13.89 5.35
C LEU A 139 22.06 14.19 4.50
N GLY A 140 20.93 13.59 4.86
CA GLY A 140 19.64 13.76 4.20
C GLY A 140 19.45 12.92 2.93
N GLU A 141 20.47 12.17 2.52
CA GLU A 141 20.49 11.44 1.25
C GLU A 141 20.54 9.92 1.46
N ILE A 142 20.04 9.18 0.47
CA ILE A 142 20.17 7.73 0.41
C ILE A 142 21.56 7.38 -0.11
N VAL A 143 22.38 6.80 0.76
CA VAL A 143 23.73 6.32 0.41
C VAL A 143 23.66 5.00 -0.35
N THR A 144 22.78 4.10 0.10
CA THR A 144 22.50 2.83 -0.58
C THR A 144 21.10 2.35 -0.22
N SER A 145 20.47 1.63 -1.14
CA SER A 145 19.13 1.08 -0.92
C SER A 145 18.94 -0.24 -1.65
N ARG A 146 17.93 -0.98 -1.19
CA ARG A 146 17.42 -2.19 -1.82
C ARG A 146 15.92 -2.29 -1.56
N SER A 147 15.16 -2.52 -2.62
CA SER A 147 13.73 -2.81 -2.53
C SER A 147 13.47 -4.25 -2.94
N LEU A 148 12.61 -4.94 -2.20
CA LEU A 148 12.23 -6.33 -2.40
C LEU A 148 10.72 -6.45 -2.56
N ARG A 149 10.24 -7.23 -3.53
CA ARG A 149 8.81 -7.57 -3.70
C ARG A 149 8.37 -8.70 -2.76
N LEU A 150 8.72 -8.56 -1.49
CA LEU A 150 8.47 -9.49 -0.40
C LEU A 150 8.01 -8.69 0.81
N ALA A 151 6.72 -8.73 1.11
CA ALA A 151 6.11 -7.95 2.18
C ALA A 151 4.78 -8.57 2.63
N GLY A 152 3.85 -7.78 3.18
CA GLY A 152 2.58 -8.25 3.74
C GLY A 152 1.77 -9.17 2.81
N ASP A 153 1.62 -8.82 1.54
CA ASP A 153 0.83 -9.58 0.55
C ASP A 153 1.41 -10.99 0.32
N LYS A 154 2.74 -11.13 0.40
CA LYS A 154 3.41 -12.45 0.29
C LYS A 154 3.33 -13.26 1.56
N MET A 155 3.29 -12.61 2.72
CA MET A 155 3.00 -13.28 3.99
C MET A 155 1.59 -13.88 3.95
N ASP A 156 0.60 -13.09 3.51
CA ASP A 156 -0.80 -13.54 3.41
C ASP A 156 -0.94 -14.71 2.43
N ALA A 157 -0.33 -14.61 1.24
CA ALA A 157 -0.32 -15.70 0.27
C ALA A 157 0.33 -16.98 0.82
N SER A 158 1.41 -16.84 1.60
CA SER A 158 2.11 -17.97 2.23
C SER A 158 1.26 -18.62 3.32
N ILE A 159 0.54 -17.84 4.12
CA ILE A 159 -0.41 -18.33 5.12
C ILE A 159 -1.55 -19.09 4.45
N ALA A 160 -2.17 -18.53 3.41
CA ALA A 160 -3.23 -19.20 2.67
C ALA A 160 -2.76 -20.53 2.05
N ALA A 161 -1.55 -20.53 1.47
CA ALA A 161 -0.95 -21.75 0.92
C ALA A 161 -0.67 -22.80 2.00
N TYR A 162 -0.16 -22.39 3.16
CA TYR A 162 0.07 -23.28 4.30
C TYR A 162 -1.23 -23.93 4.77
N VAL A 163 -2.29 -23.15 4.98
CA VAL A 163 -3.60 -23.66 5.41
C VAL A 163 -4.16 -24.65 4.40
N LYS A 164 -4.10 -24.33 3.10
CA LYS A 164 -4.50 -25.24 2.02
C LYS A 164 -3.71 -26.55 2.04
N ASN A 165 -2.39 -26.49 2.19
CA ASN A 165 -1.55 -27.68 2.10
C ASN A 165 -1.66 -28.57 3.34
N LYS A 166 -1.68 -27.97 4.53
CA LYS A 166 -1.69 -28.66 5.83
C LYS A 166 -3.09 -29.13 6.23
N HIS A 167 -4.11 -28.29 6.04
CA HIS A 167 -5.48 -28.54 6.52
C HIS A 167 -6.49 -28.84 5.41
N LYS A 168 -6.08 -28.79 4.13
CA LYS A 168 -6.95 -28.98 2.95
C LYS A 168 -8.13 -28.01 2.89
N LEU A 169 -7.98 -26.86 3.54
CA LEU A 169 -8.96 -25.78 3.57
C LEU A 169 -8.47 -24.61 2.72
N ILE A 170 -9.32 -24.11 1.82
CA ILE A 170 -9.01 -22.90 1.03
C ILE A 170 -9.56 -21.71 1.79
N ILE A 171 -8.70 -20.72 2.03
CA ILE A 171 -9.07 -19.46 2.69
C ILE A 171 -8.78 -18.28 1.77
N GLY A 172 -9.58 -17.21 1.89
CA GLY A 172 -9.38 -15.98 1.14
C GLY A 172 -8.28 -15.09 1.72
N GLU A 173 -7.86 -14.08 0.96
CA GLU A 173 -6.84 -13.10 1.34
C GLU A 173 -7.14 -12.43 2.68
N HIS A 174 -8.38 -11.95 2.88
CA HIS A 174 -8.80 -11.33 4.13
C HIS A 174 -8.64 -12.26 5.34
N THR A 175 -8.97 -13.55 5.20
CA THR A 175 -8.80 -14.52 6.29
C THR A 175 -7.32 -14.76 6.58
N ALA A 176 -6.49 -14.87 5.54
CA ALA A 176 -5.05 -15.02 5.71
C ALA A 176 -4.40 -13.80 6.40
N GLU A 177 -4.80 -12.59 6.03
CA GLU A 177 -4.35 -11.35 6.68
C GLU A 177 -4.80 -11.29 8.15
N GLN A 178 -6.02 -11.74 8.46
CA GLN A 178 -6.48 -11.81 9.85
C GLN A 178 -5.68 -12.81 10.67
N ILE A 179 -5.28 -13.94 10.10
CA ILE A 179 -4.38 -14.90 10.75
C ILE A 179 -3.02 -14.23 11.00
N LYS A 180 -2.44 -13.55 10.00
CA LYS A 180 -1.17 -12.81 10.11
C LYS A 180 -1.20 -11.81 11.27
N ILE A 181 -2.25 -11.00 11.36
CA ILE A 181 -2.38 -9.95 12.37
C ILE A 181 -2.60 -10.53 13.77
N LYS A 182 -3.42 -11.59 13.89
CA LYS A 182 -3.85 -12.09 15.20
C LYS A 182 -2.85 -13.02 15.88
N ILE A 183 -2.16 -13.85 15.11
CA ILE A 183 -1.28 -14.90 15.66
C ILE A 183 0.06 -15.01 14.92
N GLY A 184 0.36 -14.07 14.02
CA GLY A 184 1.63 -14.06 13.29
C GLY A 184 2.77 -13.57 14.16
N ALA A 185 3.82 -14.37 14.27
CA ALA A 185 5.04 -14.01 15.00
C ALA A 185 6.28 -14.51 14.26
N VAL A 186 7.38 -13.74 14.35
CA VAL A 186 8.69 -14.09 13.74
C VAL A 186 9.73 -14.52 14.77
N TYR A 187 9.42 -14.35 16.06
CA TYR A 187 10.27 -14.72 17.19
C TYR A 187 9.38 -14.94 18.43
N GLU A 188 9.68 -15.96 19.25
CA GLU A 188 8.95 -16.31 20.49
C GLU A 188 7.42 -16.31 20.34
N ALA A 189 6.88 -17.10 19.40
CA ALA A 189 5.44 -17.24 19.23
C ALA A 189 4.78 -17.88 20.47
N ASP A 190 3.68 -17.31 20.94
CA ASP A 190 2.87 -17.92 22.01
C ASP A 190 2.04 -19.08 21.44
N GLU A 191 2.39 -20.31 21.82
CA GLU A 191 1.69 -21.53 21.38
C GLU A 191 0.21 -21.58 21.80
N LYS A 192 -0.22 -20.71 22.73
CA LYS A 192 -1.62 -20.64 23.17
C LYS A 192 -2.49 -19.77 22.27
N GLU A 193 -1.89 -18.89 21.47
CA GLU A 193 -2.64 -18.05 20.55
C GLU A 193 -3.18 -18.91 19.39
N THR A 194 -4.51 -18.92 19.26
CA THR A 194 -5.19 -19.71 18.23
C THR A 194 -6.26 -18.88 17.55
N ILE A 195 -6.55 -19.22 16.30
CA ILE A 195 -7.62 -18.61 15.52
C ILE A 195 -8.46 -19.70 14.87
N GLU A 196 -9.77 -19.63 15.07
CA GLU A 196 -10.71 -20.51 14.37
C GLU A 196 -10.90 -19.98 12.94
N VAL A 197 -10.79 -20.88 11.97
CA VAL A 197 -11.00 -20.58 10.55
C VAL A 197 -12.04 -21.55 10.01
N ARG A 198 -13.05 -21.00 9.33
CA ARG A 198 -14.18 -21.74 8.76
C ARG A 198 -14.22 -21.56 7.25
#